data_AF-A0A554R815-F1
#
_entry.id   AF-A0A554R815-F1
#
_cell.length_a   1.000
_cell.length_b   1.000
_cell.length_c   1.000
_cell.angle_alpha   90.00
_cell.angle_beta   90.00
_cell.angle_gamma   90.00
#
_symmetry.space_group_name_H-M   'P 1'
#
loop_
_entity.id
_entity.type
_entity.pdbx_description
1 polymer ?
#
loop_
_entity_poly.entity_id
_entity_poly.type
_entity_poly.pdbx_seq_one_letter_code
_entity_poly.pdbx_strand_id
1 'polypeptide(L)'
;MGIKEESAERERKTLRYSLMVATALAVMAAVWGWISQSQVILLDGVYALIGMVLTWMSLRVSRIADSGPTARFPFGKEALIPVVIAIQGMALLATLAYAGVEAVRVILAGGADVTPGSLAAYGAISAAVSVAIWRYVGKADRTSDLLVAEARQWGASAAFSALVTVGAVVAMILGRTDFSDADRYVDSVLVLIGCAMLVPQPLALLRTALVELLEGAPSQQVQAHVHDAIAAVRDEFDLDEPALTMSKVGRKLYIEAMFMVPPHTWEIDDEDAVRRTFAKHLADVPYEPWLNIELTTDPALML
;
A
#
# COMPACT_ATOMS: atom_id res chain seq x y z
N MET A 1 -10.86 -15.51 -26.23
CA MET A 1 -11.70 -15.42 -25.02
C MET A 1 -11.28 -16.44 -23.97
N GLY A 2 -11.18 -17.74 -24.31
CA GLY A 2 -10.79 -18.80 -23.35
C GLY A 2 -9.42 -18.64 -22.65
N ILE A 3 -8.37 -18.13 -23.31
CA ILE A 3 -7.04 -17.97 -22.69
C ILE A 3 -7.03 -16.89 -21.58
N LYS A 4 -7.81 -15.80 -21.73
CA LYS A 4 -7.93 -14.74 -20.73
C LYS A 4 -8.79 -15.16 -19.52
N GLU A 5 -9.82 -15.97 -19.76
CA GLU A 5 -10.65 -16.51 -18.68
C GLU A 5 -9.89 -17.57 -17.87
N GLU A 6 -9.12 -18.44 -18.54
CA GLU A 6 -8.30 -19.46 -17.90
C GLU A 6 -7.13 -18.84 -17.08
N SER A 7 -6.53 -17.75 -17.56
CA SER A 7 -5.51 -17.01 -16.80
C SER A 7 -6.10 -16.32 -15.57
N ALA A 8 -7.27 -15.68 -15.69
CA ALA A 8 -7.95 -15.01 -14.58
C ALA A 8 -8.43 -15.99 -13.48
N GLU A 9 -8.91 -17.17 -13.88
CA GLU A 9 -9.31 -18.21 -12.91
C GLU A 9 -8.09 -18.77 -12.16
N ARG A 10 -6.98 -19.01 -12.87
CA ARG A 10 -5.72 -19.46 -12.28
C ARG A 10 -5.11 -18.44 -11.33
N GLU A 11 -5.15 -17.16 -11.69
CA GLU A 11 -4.76 -16.05 -10.83
C GLU A 11 -5.58 -16.02 -9.54
N ARG A 12 -6.91 -16.01 -9.65
CA ARG A 12 -7.82 -15.96 -8.49
C ARG A 12 -7.63 -17.16 -7.57
N LYS A 13 -7.41 -18.36 -8.13
CA LYS A 13 -7.11 -19.57 -7.36
C LYS A 13 -5.77 -19.44 -6.62
N THR A 14 -4.75 -18.91 -7.29
CA THR A 14 -3.42 -18.68 -6.70
C THR A 14 -3.49 -17.66 -5.56
N LEU A 15 -4.18 -16.52 -5.76
CA LEU A 15 -4.37 -15.49 -4.74
C LEU A 15 -5.16 -16.00 -3.53
N ARG A 16 -6.22 -16.79 -3.75
CA ARG A 16 -6.98 -17.42 -2.66
C ARG A 16 -6.13 -18.40 -1.84
N TYR A 17 -5.36 -19.23 -2.52
CA TYR A 17 -4.44 -20.15 -1.84
C TYR A 17 -3.38 -19.38 -1.03
N SER A 18 -2.81 -18.34 -1.64
CA SER A 18 -1.85 -17.46 -0.98
C SER A 18 -2.42 -16.81 0.29
N LEU A 19 -3.64 -16.26 0.20
CA LEU A 19 -4.35 -15.69 1.34
C LEU A 19 -4.57 -16.72 2.46
N MET A 20 -5.01 -17.93 2.13
CA MET A 20 -5.20 -19.00 3.12
C MET A 20 -3.89 -19.33 3.85
N VAL A 21 -2.78 -19.46 3.12
CA VAL A 21 -1.48 -19.76 3.72
C VAL A 21 -0.97 -18.58 4.56
N ALA A 22 -1.13 -17.34 4.09
CA ALA A 22 -0.77 -16.15 4.84
C ALA A 22 -1.54 -16.07 6.16
N THR A 23 -2.86 -16.28 6.14
CA THR A 23 -3.69 -16.30 7.36
C THR A 23 -3.28 -17.42 8.31
N ALA A 24 -3.01 -18.62 7.79
CA ALA A 24 -2.56 -19.73 8.62
C ALA A 24 -1.22 -19.44 9.30
N LEU A 25 -0.25 -18.86 8.56
CA LEU A 25 1.03 -18.44 9.13
C LEU A 25 0.87 -17.35 10.18
N ALA A 26 0.04 -16.33 9.93
CA ALA A 26 -0.18 -15.23 10.87
C ALA A 26 -0.78 -15.72 12.21
N VAL A 27 -1.77 -16.62 12.14
CA VAL A 27 -2.35 -17.26 13.33
C VAL A 27 -1.33 -18.15 14.03
N MET A 28 -0.60 -18.97 13.27
CA MET A 28 0.46 -19.82 13.81
C MET A 28 1.52 -18.99 14.53
N ALA A 29 1.98 -17.88 13.94
CA ALA A 29 2.96 -16.98 14.53
C ALA A 29 2.42 -16.33 15.82
N ALA A 30 1.18 -15.84 15.82
CA ALA A 30 0.58 -15.26 17.02
C ALA A 30 0.47 -16.27 18.18
N VAL A 31 -0.02 -17.49 17.89
CA VAL A 31 -0.16 -18.56 18.89
C VAL A 31 1.21 -19.05 19.36
N TRP A 32 2.14 -19.27 18.42
CA TRP A 32 3.49 -19.75 18.73
C TRP A 32 4.26 -18.72 19.54
N GLY A 33 4.26 -17.45 19.14
CA GLY A 33 4.92 -16.36 19.87
C GLY A 33 4.39 -16.19 21.29
N TRP A 34 3.07 -16.36 21.48
CA TRP A 34 2.47 -16.39 22.82
C TRP A 34 2.97 -17.58 23.66
N ILE A 35 2.96 -18.79 23.10
CA ILE A 35 3.39 -20.00 23.83
C ILE A 35 4.90 -19.96 24.12
N SER A 36 5.71 -19.52 23.16
CA SER A 36 7.17 -19.45 23.29
C SER A 36 7.66 -18.20 24.01
N GLN A 37 6.76 -17.28 24.41
CA GLN A 37 7.08 -15.99 25.00
C GLN A 37 8.08 -15.18 24.15
N SER A 38 8.03 -15.36 22.82
CA SER A 38 8.91 -14.66 21.87
C SER A 38 8.19 -13.43 21.33
N GLN A 39 8.76 -12.27 21.60
CA GLN A 39 8.23 -10.99 21.16
C GLN A 39 8.37 -10.82 19.64
N VAL A 40 9.46 -11.32 19.02
CA VAL A 40 9.65 -11.17 17.58
C VAL A 40 8.66 -12.01 16.77
N ILE A 41 8.38 -13.24 17.23
CA ILE A 41 7.40 -14.12 16.59
C ILE A 41 5.98 -13.57 16.78
N LEU A 42 5.68 -13.07 18.00
CA LEU A 42 4.39 -12.45 18.29
C LEU A 42 4.17 -11.19 17.44
N LEU A 43 5.21 -10.36 17.28
CA LEU A 43 5.17 -9.18 16.41
C LEU A 43 4.80 -9.57 14.97
N ASP A 44 5.46 -10.58 14.39
CA ASP A 44 5.20 -11.04 13.03
C ASP A 44 3.72 -11.45 12.85
N GLY A 45 3.22 -12.29 13.75
CA GLY A 45 1.84 -12.76 13.72
C GLY A 45 0.81 -11.64 13.92
N VAL A 46 0.97 -10.82 14.96
CA VAL A 46 0.03 -9.74 15.29
C VAL A 46 0.02 -8.67 14.22
N TYR A 47 1.19 -8.28 13.70
CA TYR A 47 1.30 -7.30 12.62
C TYR A 47 0.57 -7.78 11.36
N ALA A 48 0.76 -9.05 10.98
CA ALA A 48 0.07 -9.65 9.84
C ALA A 48 -1.45 -9.74 10.05
N LEU A 49 -1.91 -10.16 11.23
CA LEU A 49 -3.35 -10.25 11.55
C LEU A 49 -4.03 -8.88 11.53
N ILE A 50 -3.42 -7.87 12.17
CA ILE A 50 -3.93 -6.49 12.16
C ILE A 50 -3.96 -5.97 10.71
N GLY A 51 -2.88 -6.18 9.95
CA GLY A 51 -2.82 -5.83 8.53
C GLY A 51 -3.97 -6.44 7.73
N MET A 52 -4.26 -7.73 7.90
CA MET A 52 -5.38 -8.41 7.22
C MET A 52 -6.75 -7.81 7.57
N VAL A 53 -7.00 -7.51 8.84
CA VAL A 53 -8.25 -6.88 9.28
C VAL A 53 -8.40 -5.49 8.65
N LEU A 54 -7.33 -4.70 8.63
CA LEU A 54 -7.31 -3.36 8.05
C LEU A 54 -7.48 -3.40 6.52
N THR A 55 -6.85 -4.35 5.84
CA THR A 55 -7.06 -4.56 4.39
C THR A 55 -8.50 -4.98 4.11
N TRP A 56 -9.09 -5.87 4.90
CA TRP A 56 -10.50 -6.24 4.76
C TRP A 56 -11.42 -5.03 4.95
N MET A 57 -11.12 -4.16 5.93
CA MET A 57 -11.85 -2.91 6.14
C MET A 57 -11.70 -1.96 4.95
N SER A 58 -10.49 -1.82 4.39
CA SER A 58 -10.23 -1.03 3.19
C SER A 58 -11.04 -1.53 1.98
N LEU A 59 -11.11 -2.85 1.77
CA LEU A 59 -11.95 -3.45 0.73
C LEU A 59 -13.44 -3.18 0.93
N ARG A 60 -13.93 -3.20 2.18
CA ARG A 60 -15.32 -2.85 2.48
C ARG A 60 -15.59 -1.38 2.15
N VAL A 61 -14.67 -0.50 2.51
CA VAL A 61 -14.80 0.94 2.29
C VAL A 61 -14.71 1.29 0.81
N SER A 62 -13.84 0.63 0.05
CA SER A 62 -13.79 0.76 -1.41
C SER A 62 -15.15 0.47 -2.05
N ARG A 63 -15.86 -0.59 -1.62
CA ARG A 63 -17.22 -0.87 -2.13
C ARG A 63 -18.26 0.18 -1.72
N ILE A 64 -18.06 0.85 -0.58
CA ILE A 64 -18.95 1.94 -0.14
C ILE A 64 -18.66 3.21 -0.93
N ALA A 65 -17.41 3.48 -1.28
CA ALA A 65 -17.04 4.59 -2.15
C ALA A 65 -17.71 4.44 -3.54
N ASP A 66 -17.74 3.20 -4.06
CA ASP A 66 -18.40 2.86 -5.33
C ASP A 66 -19.95 3.05 -5.31
N SER A 67 -20.58 3.40 -4.18
CA SER A 67 -22.04 3.63 -4.13
C SER A 67 -22.52 4.88 -4.88
N GLY A 68 -21.58 5.67 -5.42
CA GLY A 68 -21.85 6.89 -6.18
C GLY A 68 -22.29 8.09 -5.34
N PRO A 69 -22.59 9.22 -5.99
CA PRO A 69 -23.11 10.44 -5.37
C PRO A 69 -24.44 10.26 -4.63
N THR A 70 -24.63 11.01 -3.56
CA THR A 70 -25.91 11.11 -2.82
C THR A 70 -26.22 12.57 -2.52
N ALA A 71 -27.46 12.90 -2.16
CA ALA A 71 -27.83 14.27 -1.80
C ALA A 71 -26.96 14.87 -0.67
N ARG A 72 -26.49 14.02 0.26
CA ARG A 72 -25.57 14.44 1.34
C ARG A 72 -24.10 14.48 0.91
N PHE A 73 -23.73 13.69 -0.10
CA PHE A 73 -22.37 13.61 -0.64
C PHE A 73 -22.39 13.74 -2.17
N PRO A 74 -22.50 14.97 -2.71
CA PRO A 74 -22.69 15.20 -4.14
C PRO A 74 -21.51 14.72 -4.99
N PHE A 75 -20.29 14.75 -4.44
CA PHE A 75 -19.09 14.23 -5.10
C PHE A 75 -18.83 12.75 -4.80
N GLY A 76 -19.73 12.07 -4.08
CA GLY A 76 -19.54 10.69 -3.64
C GLY A 76 -18.71 10.56 -2.36
N LYS A 77 -18.22 9.35 -2.10
CA LYS A 77 -17.61 8.94 -0.83
C LYS A 77 -16.13 8.57 -0.97
N GLU A 78 -15.48 9.07 -2.01
CA GLU A 78 -14.09 8.76 -2.37
C GLU A 78 -13.09 9.06 -1.25
N ALA A 79 -13.32 10.14 -0.49
CA ALA A 79 -12.47 10.52 0.64
C ALA A 79 -12.42 9.46 1.76
N LEU A 80 -13.37 8.52 1.84
CA LEU A 80 -13.28 7.43 2.82
C LEU A 80 -12.10 6.50 2.54
N ILE A 81 -11.65 6.38 1.28
CA ILE A 81 -10.51 5.53 0.91
C ILE A 81 -9.24 6.02 1.61
N PRO A 82 -8.76 7.27 1.42
CA PRO A 82 -7.56 7.74 2.11
C PRO A 82 -7.75 7.85 3.63
N VAL A 83 -8.95 8.13 4.16
CA VAL A 83 -9.20 8.06 5.62
C VAL A 83 -8.85 6.67 6.18
N VAL A 84 -9.31 5.60 5.53
CA VAL A 84 -9.08 4.24 6.00
C VAL A 84 -7.62 3.83 5.83
N ILE A 85 -6.95 4.30 4.77
CA ILE A 85 -5.51 4.11 4.59
C ILE A 85 -4.72 4.81 5.70
N ALA A 86 -5.11 6.02 6.11
CA ALA A 86 -4.49 6.72 7.24
C ALA A 86 -4.70 5.95 8.56
N ILE A 87 -5.91 5.44 8.82
CA ILE A 87 -6.20 4.59 9.98
C ILE A 87 -5.33 3.34 9.96
N GLN A 88 -5.16 2.72 8.80
CA GLN A 88 -4.30 1.55 8.63
C GLN A 88 -2.84 1.88 8.97
N GLY A 89 -2.31 2.98 8.43
CA GLY A 89 -0.95 3.45 8.76
C GLY A 89 -0.78 3.71 10.26
N MET A 90 -1.73 4.40 10.90
CA MET A 90 -1.69 4.69 12.33
C MET A 90 -1.75 3.43 13.20
N ALA A 91 -2.63 2.48 12.89
CA ALA A 91 -2.77 1.24 13.65
C ALA A 91 -1.50 0.37 13.57
N LEU A 92 -0.90 0.27 12.39
CA LEU A 92 0.38 -0.44 12.21
C LEU A 92 1.52 0.28 12.95
N LEU A 93 1.61 1.61 12.88
CA LEU A 93 2.60 2.38 13.64
C LEU A 93 2.42 2.22 15.15
N ALA A 94 1.18 2.23 15.65
CA ALA A 94 0.90 2.01 17.06
C ALA A 94 1.34 0.60 17.51
N THR A 95 1.12 -0.41 16.66
CA THR A 95 1.57 -1.79 16.91
C THR A 95 3.10 -1.86 17.00
N LEU A 96 3.81 -1.24 16.05
CA LEU A 96 5.27 -1.19 16.04
C LEU A 96 5.83 -0.40 17.24
N ALA A 97 5.20 0.72 17.58
CA ALA A 97 5.58 1.53 18.74
C ALA A 97 5.41 0.74 20.05
N TYR A 98 4.27 0.04 20.20
CA TYR A 98 4.04 -0.83 21.35
C TYR A 98 5.09 -1.95 21.44
N ALA A 99 5.34 -2.67 20.34
CA ALA A 99 6.34 -3.73 20.30
C ALA A 99 7.75 -3.21 20.61
N GLY A 100 8.13 -2.05 20.07
CA GLY A 100 9.43 -1.41 20.34
C GLY A 100 9.58 -0.99 21.80
N VAL A 101 8.57 -0.36 22.39
CA VAL A 101 8.57 0.01 23.82
C VAL A 101 8.71 -1.24 24.69
N GLU A 102 7.99 -2.30 24.36
CA GLU A 102 8.01 -3.55 25.13
C GLU A 102 9.35 -4.27 25.00
N ALA A 103 9.97 -4.27 23.81
CA ALA A 103 11.32 -4.79 23.62
C ALA A 103 12.36 -4.01 24.44
N VAL A 104 12.28 -2.67 24.47
CA VAL A 104 13.16 -1.85 25.31
C VAL A 104 12.95 -2.15 26.79
N ARG A 105 11.70 -2.31 27.26
CA ARG A 105 11.41 -2.68 28.65
C ARG A 105 12.02 -4.01 29.03
N VAL A 106 11.89 -5.03 28.18
CA VAL A 106 12.47 -6.35 28.42
C VAL A 106 13.99 -6.29 28.48
N ILE A 107 14.63 -5.53 27.58
CA ILE A 107 16.08 -5.29 27.64
C ILE A 107 16.47 -4.65 28.98
N LEU A 108 15.77 -3.62 29.42
CA LEU A 108 16.05 -2.94 30.69
C LEU A 108 15.76 -3.82 31.93
N ALA A 109 14.88 -4.81 31.81
CA ALA A 109 14.54 -5.78 32.86
C ALA A 109 15.53 -6.96 32.94
N GLY A 110 16.56 -7.02 32.08
CA GLY A 110 17.58 -8.07 32.08
C GLY A 110 17.41 -9.13 30.98
N GLY A 111 16.57 -8.87 29.98
CA GLY A 111 16.30 -9.77 28.85
C GLY A 111 15.16 -10.75 29.11
N ALA A 112 14.86 -11.58 28.12
CA ALA A 112 13.82 -12.62 28.20
C ALA A 112 14.42 -14.01 27.96
N ASP A 113 14.00 -14.98 28.76
CA ASP A 113 14.37 -16.39 28.58
C ASP A 113 13.54 -17.00 27.44
N VAL A 114 13.92 -16.70 26.19
CA VAL A 114 13.30 -17.28 25.01
C VAL A 114 14.12 -18.47 24.54
N THR A 115 13.49 -19.64 24.42
CA THR A 115 14.20 -20.86 24.02
C THR A 115 14.73 -20.72 22.59
N PRO A 116 16.06 -20.75 22.34
CA PRO A 116 16.62 -20.55 21.00
C PRO A 116 16.12 -21.59 19.99
N GLY A 117 15.83 -22.81 20.46
CA GLY A 117 15.22 -23.87 19.66
C GLY A 117 13.84 -23.52 19.11
N SER A 118 13.03 -22.77 19.87
CA SER A 118 11.72 -22.30 19.41
C SER A 118 11.86 -21.25 18.31
N LEU A 119 12.78 -20.29 18.47
CA LEU A 119 13.09 -19.29 17.44
C LEU A 119 13.58 -19.94 16.14
N ALA A 120 14.48 -20.93 16.25
CA ALA A 120 15.01 -21.63 15.08
C ALA A 120 13.95 -22.47 14.39
N ALA A 121 13.11 -23.19 15.15
CA ALA A 121 12.01 -23.98 14.59
C ALA A 121 11.01 -23.09 13.84
N TYR A 122 10.58 -22.00 14.47
CA TYR A 122 9.68 -21.03 13.84
C TYR A 122 10.31 -20.44 12.58
N GLY A 123 11.51 -19.86 12.69
CA GLY A 123 12.17 -19.19 11.57
C GLY A 123 12.42 -20.13 10.38
N ALA A 124 12.79 -21.37 10.63
CA ALA A 124 12.99 -22.37 9.58
C ALA A 124 11.66 -22.74 8.88
N ILE A 125 10.59 -22.98 9.66
CA ILE A 125 9.27 -23.32 9.11
C ILE A 125 8.71 -22.14 8.31
N SER A 126 8.72 -20.93 8.88
CA SER A 126 8.20 -19.73 8.23
C SER A 126 8.99 -19.37 6.97
N ALA A 127 10.32 -19.50 6.99
CA ALA A 127 11.16 -19.30 5.83
C ALA A 127 10.88 -20.33 4.73
N ALA A 128 10.76 -21.62 5.10
CA ALA A 128 10.47 -22.68 4.14
C ALA A 128 9.11 -22.47 3.44
N VAL A 129 8.07 -22.17 4.21
CA VAL A 129 6.74 -21.87 3.66
C VAL A 129 6.78 -20.61 2.79
N SER A 130 7.40 -19.53 3.28
CA SER A 130 7.45 -18.25 2.55
C SER A 130 8.18 -18.39 1.22
N VAL A 131 9.31 -19.10 1.19
CA VAL A 131 10.06 -19.38 -0.04
C VAL A 131 9.28 -20.30 -0.99
N ALA A 132 8.57 -21.29 -0.47
CA ALA A 132 7.74 -22.18 -1.27
C ALA A 132 6.61 -21.40 -1.97
N ILE A 133 5.90 -20.54 -1.24
CA ILE A 133 4.83 -19.72 -1.82
C ILE A 133 5.39 -18.66 -2.76
N TRP A 134 6.49 -18.00 -2.40
CA TRP A 134 7.17 -17.05 -3.28
C TRP A 134 7.49 -17.65 -4.65
N ARG A 135 8.05 -18.87 -4.67
CA ARG A 135 8.35 -19.59 -5.93
C ARG A 135 7.09 -20.06 -6.65
N TYR A 136 6.05 -20.46 -5.92
CA TYR A 136 4.78 -20.90 -6.49
C TYR A 136 4.07 -19.75 -7.21
N VAL A 137 3.90 -18.61 -6.52
CA VAL A 137 3.28 -17.39 -7.06
C VAL A 137 4.13 -16.81 -8.19
N GLY A 138 5.45 -16.73 -8.03
CA GLY A 138 6.36 -16.20 -9.06
C GLY A 138 6.48 -17.05 -10.35
N LYS A 139 5.94 -18.27 -10.34
CA LYS A 139 5.82 -19.15 -11.52
C LYS A 139 4.40 -19.22 -12.09
N ALA A 140 3.40 -18.65 -11.42
CA ALA A 140 2.00 -18.76 -11.83
C ALA A 140 1.69 -17.93 -13.07
N ASP A 141 1.95 -16.63 -13.00
CA ASP A 141 1.87 -15.69 -14.11
C ASP A 141 2.68 -14.43 -13.76
N ARG A 142 3.63 -14.05 -14.61
CA ARG A 142 4.51 -12.89 -14.40
C ARG A 142 3.97 -11.62 -15.01
N THR A 143 2.85 -11.70 -15.72
CA THR A 143 2.18 -10.56 -16.35
C THR A 143 1.08 -9.96 -15.48
N SER A 144 0.61 -10.68 -14.45
CA SER A 144 -0.32 -10.15 -13.45
C SER A 144 0.43 -9.31 -12.41
N ASP A 145 0.08 -8.03 -12.33
CA ASP A 145 0.58 -7.12 -11.30
C ASP A 145 0.20 -7.58 -9.88
N LEU A 146 -0.97 -8.22 -9.72
CA LEU A 146 -1.40 -8.75 -8.43
C LEU A 146 -0.50 -9.89 -7.96
N LEU A 147 -0.16 -10.83 -8.85
CA LEU A 147 0.73 -11.94 -8.50
C LEU A 147 2.18 -11.47 -8.32
N VAL A 148 2.63 -10.45 -9.07
CA VAL A 148 3.94 -9.83 -8.86
C VAL A 148 4.00 -9.14 -7.49
N ALA A 149 2.97 -8.39 -7.11
CA ALA A 149 2.87 -7.77 -5.79
C ALA A 149 2.86 -8.82 -4.67
N GLU A 150 2.06 -9.89 -4.83
CA GLU A 150 1.98 -11.00 -3.87
C GLU A 150 3.34 -11.70 -3.73
N ALA A 151 4.05 -11.97 -4.83
CA ALA A 151 5.39 -12.55 -4.79
C ALA A 151 6.38 -11.63 -4.06
N ARG A 152 6.32 -10.31 -4.26
CA ARG A 152 7.17 -9.36 -3.52
C ARG A 152 6.89 -9.42 -2.02
N GLN A 153 5.64 -9.52 -1.62
CA GLN A 153 5.24 -9.67 -0.22
C GLN A 153 5.83 -10.94 0.40
N TRP A 154 5.69 -12.09 -0.27
CA TRP A 154 6.30 -13.34 0.20
C TRP A 154 7.83 -13.31 0.22
N GLY A 155 8.46 -12.59 -0.70
CA GLY A 155 9.90 -12.33 -0.66
C GLY A 155 10.31 -11.55 0.59
N ALA A 156 9.54 -10.51 0.97
CA ALA A 156 9.76 -9.76 2.20
C ALA A 156 9.55 -10.63 3.45
N SER A 157 8.48 -11.45 3.49
CA SER A 157 8.24 -12.41 4.58
C SER A 157 9.37 -13.45 4.71
N ALA A 158 9.90 -13.93 3.58
CA ALA A 158 11.04 -14.83 3.57
C ALA A 158 12.32 -14.15 4.11
N ALA A 159 12.56 -12.89 3.74
CA ALA A 159 13.68 -12.12 4.26
C ALA A 159 13.58 -11.87 5.78
N PHE A 160 12.38 -11.53 6.27
CA PHE A 160 12.13 -11.39 7.71
C PHE A 160 12.32 -12.72 8.46
N SER A 161 11.82 -13.82 7.90
CA SER A 161 12.02 -15.16 8.47
C SER A 161 13.49 -15.58 8.49
N ALA A 162 14.26 -15.19 7.48
CA ALA A 162 15.71 -15.40 7.45
C ALA A 162 16.42 -14.59 8.55
N LEU A 163 16.02 -13.33 8.78
CA LEU A 163 16.52 -12.52 9.90
C LEU A 163 16.28 -13.22 11.25
N VAL A 164 15.06 -13.71 11.49
CA VAL A 164 14.73 -14.45 12.72
C VAL A 164 15.56 -15.72 12.86
N THR A 165 15.75 -16.46 11.76
CA THR A 165 16.56 -17.69 11.75
C THR A 165 18.03 -17.39 12.06
N VAL A 166 18.61 -16.34 11.48
CA VAL A 166 19.99 -15.90 11.77
C VAL A 166 20.10 -15.50 13.24
N GLY A 167 19.14 -14.74 13.76
CA GLY A 167 19.07 -14.40 15.18
C GLY A 167 19.03 -15.64 16.08
N ALA A 168 18.24 -16.65 15.72
CA ALA A 168 18.18 -17.92 16.45
C ALA A 168 19.54 -18.63 16.49
N VAL A 169 20.26 -18.67 15.37
CA VAL A 169 21.62 -19.25 15.29
C VAL A 169 22.58 -18.47 16.19
N VAL A 170 22.51 -17.13 16.17
CA VAL A 170 23.33 -16.29 17.05
C VAL A 170 23.02 -16.58 18.52
N ALA A 171 21.75 -16.66 18.92
CA ALA A 171 21.36 -17.03 20.29
C ALA A 171 21.90 -18.41 20.70
N MET A 172 21.84 -19.41 19.82
CA MET A 172 22.38 -20.75 20.08
C MET A 172 23.91 -20.79 20.23
N ILE A 173 24.63 -19.90 19.54
CA ILE A 173 26.09 -19.78 19.68
C ILE A 173 26.43 -19.08 20.99
N LEU A 174 25.74 -17.97 21.31
CA LEU A 174 25.94 -17.20 22.55
C LEU A 174 25.65 -18.04 23.80
N GLY A 175 24.58 -18.84 23.80
CA GLY A 175 24.27 -19.74 24.91
C GLY A 175 25.31 -20.85 25.14
N ARG A 176 26.27 -21.04 24.24
CA ARG A 176 27.39 -22.00 24.36
C ARG A 176 28.74 -21.35 24.65
N THR A 177 28.81 -20.02 24.73
CA THR A 177 30.05 -19.28 25.04
C THR A 177 29.99 -18.68 26.45
N ASP A 178 31.09 -18.09 26.90
CA ASP A 178 31.19 -17.39 28.18
C ASP A 178 30.28 -16.14 28.27
N PHE A 179 29.60 -15.79 27.17
CA PHE A 179 28.62 -14.71 27.09
C PHE A 179 27.18 -15.22 27.13
N SER A 180 26.90 -16.30 27.89
CA SER A 180 25.58 -16.94 27.92
C SER A 180 24.44 -15.96 28.20
N ASP A 181 24.64 -14.95 29.06
CA ASP A 181 23.62 -13.95 29.39
C ASP A 181 23.21 -13.06 28.20
N ALA A 182 23.99 -13.02 27.11
CA ALA A 182 23.69 -12.23 25.93
C ALA A 182 22.55 -12.85 25.09
N ASP A 183 22.27 -14.15 25.22
CA ASP A 183 21.22 -14.82 24.44
C ASP A 183 19.81 -14.28 24.78
N ARG A 184 19.59 -13.85 26.03
CA ARG A 184 18.35 -13.27 26.56
C ARG A 184 17.92 -11.98 25.88
N TYR A 185 18.83 -11.28 25.21
CA TYR A 185 18.54 -10.01 24.54
C TYR A 185 18.23 -10.19 23.06
N VAL A 186 18.54 -11.37 22.48
CA VAL A 186 18.45 -11.58 21.04
C VAL A 186 17.03 -11.36 20.52
N ASP A 187 16.03 -11.90 21.21
CA ASP A 187 14.63 -11.75 20.80
C ASP A 187 14.19 -10.28 20.74
N SER A 188 14.44 -9.51 21.80
CA SER A 188 14.10 -8.08 21.84
C SER A 188 14.92 -7.25 20.85
N VAL A 189 16.18 -7.58 20.59
CA VAL A 189 16.98 -6.92 19.54
C VAL A 189 16.38 -7.20 18.16
N LEU A 190 15.95 -8.43 17.89
CA LEU A 190 15.27 -8.77 16.64
C LEU A 190 13.94 -8.02 16.49
N VAL A 191 13.18 -7.80 17.57
CA VAL A 191 11.99 -6.95 17.56
C VAL A 191 12.34 -5.52 17.13
N LEU A 192 13.38 -4.92 17.71
CA LEU A 192 13.78 -3.56 17.37
C LEU A 192 14.22 -3.43 15.91
N ILE A 193 15.00 -4.39 15.42
CA ILE A 193 15.39 -4.47 14.00
C ILE A 193 14.15 -4.63 13.12
N GLY A 194 13.24 -5.53 13.49
CA GLY A 194 11.98 -5.76 12.79
C GLY A 194 11.11 -4.51 12.73
N CYS A 195 10.99 -3.78 13.84
CA CYS A 195 10.29 -2.50 13.88
C CYS A 195 10.92 -1.49 12.92
N ALA A 196 12.25 -1.33 12.97
CA ALA A 196 12.96 -0.41 12.07
C ALA A 196 12.76 -0.75 10.59
N MET A 197 12.71 -2.05 10.24
CA MET A 197 12.42 -2.52 8.88
C MET A 197 10.98 -2.27 8.44
N LEU A 198 10.01 -2.40 9.36
CA LEU A 198 8.58 -2.30 9.05
C LEU A 198 8.06 -0.85 9.05
N VAL A 199 8.59 0.04 9.89
CA VAL A 199 8.14 1.44 10.06
C VAL A 199 8.00 2.27 8.75
N PRO A 200 8.88 2.15 7.74
CA PRO A 200 8.75 2.90 6.50
C PRO A 200 7.42 2.66 5.77
N GLN A 201 6.88 1.44 5.83
CA GLN A 201 5.65 1.06 5.13
C GLN A 201 4.42 1.84 5.64
N PRO A 202 4.05 1.81 6.93
CA PRO A 202 2.90 2.55 7.42
C PRO A 202 3.12 4.07 7.46
N LEU A 203 4.36 4.57 7.56
CA LEU A 203 4.65 5.99 7.35
C LEU A 203 4.31 6.45 5.93
N ALA A 204 4.66 5.64 4.93
CA ALA A 204 4.29 5.93 3.54
C ALA A 204 2.77 5.94 3.35
N LEU A 205 2.04 4.99 3.94
CA LEU A 205 0.57 4.97 3.91
C LEU A 205 -0.02 6.26 4.50
N LEU A 206 0.48 6.68 5.67
CA LEU A 206 0.00 7.90 6.33
C LEU A 206 0.31 9.14 5.51
N ARG A 207 1.53 9.27 4.98
CA ARG A 207 1.93 10.42 4.15
C ARG A 207 1.07 10.51 2.90
N THR A 208 0.91 9.42 2.16
CA THR A 208 0.09 9.39 0.94
C THR A 208 -1.36 9.72 1.24
N ALA A 209 -1.93 9.13 2.30
CA ALA A 209 -3.30 9.42 2.70
C ALA A 209 -3.52 10.88 3.13
N LEU A 210 -2.58 11.48 3.85
CA LEU A 210 -2.67 12.88 4.25
C LEU A 210 -2.58 13.83 3.06
N VAL A 211 -1.65 13.58 2.13
CA VAL A 211 -1.55 14.37 0.89
C VAL A 211 -2.86 14.27 0.11
N GLU A 212 -3.43 13.08 0.00
CA GLU A 212 -4.69 12.84 -0.70
C GLU A 212 -5.89 13.51 -0.03
N LEU A 213 -5.96 13.51 1.32
CA LEU A 213 -7.01 14.19 2.08
C LEU A 213 -6.93 15.72 2.00
N LEU A 214 -5.74 16.25 1.76
CA LEU A 214 -5.50 17.68 1.55
C LEU A 214 -5.59 18.07 0.07
N GLU A 215 -6.20 17.21 -0.77
CA GLU A 215 -6.36 17.43 -2.20
C GLU A 215 -5.03 17.68 -2.93
N GLY A 216 -3.98 16.99 -2.49
CA GLY A 216 -2.66 17.08 -3.09
C GLY A 216 -2.63 16.54 -4.53
N ALA A 217 -1.59 16.97 -5.24
CA ALA A 217 -1.34 16.56 -6.61
C ALA A 217 -1.17 15.02 -6.73
N PRO A 218 -1.62 14.42 -7.85
CA PRO A 218 -1.44 12.99 -8.12
C PRO A 218 0.05 12.63 -8.31
N SER A 219 0.37 11.35 -8.50
CA SER A 219 1.76 10.94 -8.75
C SER A 219 2.34 11.58 -10.01
N GLN A 220 3.66 11.76 -10.08
CA GLN A 220 4.33 12.38 -11.24
C GLN A 220 3.99 11.69 -12.56
N GLN A 221 3.79 10.37 -12.56
CA GLN A 221 3.40 9.63 -13.75
C GLN A 221 2.02 10.04 -14.27
N VAL A 222 1.06 10.28 -13.36
CA VAL A 222 -0.28 10.75 -13.71
C VAL A 222 -0.22 12.20 -14.17
N GLN A 223 0.55 13.05 -13.47
CA GLN A 223 0.74 14.44 -13.89
C GLN A 223 1.30 14.53 -15.31
N ALA A 224 2.35 13.76 -15.61
CA ALA A 224 2.94 13.72 -16.96
C ALA A 224 1.89 13.33 -18.02
N HIS A 225 1.08 12.31 -17.75
CA HIS A 225 0.04 11.89 -18.68
C HIS A 225 -1.05 12.96 -18.89
N VAL A 226 -1.43 13.69 -17.84
CA VAL A 226 -2.36 14.82 -17.95
C VAL A 226 -1.75 15.97 -18.76
N HIS A 227 -0.47 16.27 -18.56
CA HIS A 227 0.25 17.27 -19.35
C HIS A 227 0.34 16.88 -20.83
N ASP A 228 0.63 15.62 -21.14
CA ASP A 228 0.65 15.11 -22.52
C ASP A 228 -0.74 15.24 -23.18
N ALA A 229 -1.80 14.92 -22.44
CA ALA A 229 -3.17 15.07 -22.90
C ALA A 229 -3.55 16.56 -23.14
N ILE A 230 -3.10 17.49 -22.30
CA ILE A 230 -3.31 18.93 -22.51
C ILE A 230 -2.53 19.43 -23.73
N ALA A 231 -1.29 18.99 -23.91
CA ALA A 231 -0.50 19.37 -25.08
C ALA A 231 -1.20 18.97 -26.39
N ALA A 232 -1.72 17.73 -26.46
CA ALA A 232 -2.47 17.27 -27.62
C ALA A 232 -3.74 18.10 -27.90
N VAL A 233 -4.49 18.47 -26.85
CA VAL A 233 -5.67 19.33 -26.97
C VAL A 233 -5.29 20.73 -27.45
N ARG A 234 -4.21 21.29 -26.93
CA ARG A 234 -3.73 22.61 -27.35
C ARG A 234 -3.35 22.65 -28.82
N ASP A 235 -2.65 21.62 -29.29
CA ASP A 235 -2.25 21.50 -30.69
C ASP A 235 -3.46 21.32 -31.62
N GLU A 236 -4.50 20.60 -31.20
CA GLU A 236 -5.72 20.37 -32.00
C GLU A 236 -6.58 21.63 -32.14
N PHE A 237 -6.63 22.46 -31.09
CA PHE A 237 -7.54 23.59 -30.98
C PHE A 237 -6.87 24.97 -31.05
N ASP A 238 -5.55 25.01 -31.27
CA ASP A 238 -4.73 26.24 -31.28
C ASP A 238 -4.89 27.08 -30.00
N LEU A 239 -4.80 26.40 -28.84
CA LEU A 239 -4.95 27.00 -27.52
C LEU A 239 -3.59 27.25 -26.83
N ASP A 240 -3.49 28.37 -26.13
CA ASP A 240 -2.36 28.71 -25.26
C ASP A 240 -2.24 27.76 -24.05
N GLU A 241 -1.15 27.90 -23.27
CA GLU A 241 -0.97 27.15 -22.02
C GLU A 241 -2.09 27.52 -21.02
N PRO A 242 -2.85 26.53 -20.50
CA PRO A 242 -3.88 26.80 -19.53
C PRO A 242 -3.32 26.98 -18.12
N ALA A 243 -4.11 27.65 -17.26
CA ALA A 243 -3.97 27.47 -15.82
C ALA A 243 -4.49 26.06 -15.47
N LEU A 244 -3.58 25.15 -15.14
CA LEU A 244 -3.88 23.75 -14.87
C LEU A 244 -3.69 23.42 -13.39
N THR A 245 -4.76 22.97 -12.75
CA THR A 245 -4.73 22.40 -11.40
C THR A 245 -5.25 20.98 -11.43
N MET A 246 -4.59 20.08 -10.70
CA MET A 246 -5.04 18.70 -10.59
C MET A 246 -4.86 18.17 -9.17
N SER A 247 -5.88 17.48 -8.67
CA SER A 247 -5.87 16.81 -7.38
C SER A 247 -6.46 15.41 -7.50
N LYS A 248 -6.08 14.52 -6.59
CA LYS A 248 -6.58 13.14 -6.57
C LYS A 248 -7.18 12.83 -5.22
N VAL A 249 -8.39 12.27 -5.22
CA VAL A 249 -9.05 11.76 -4.01
C VAL A 249 -9.77 10.46 -4.32
N GLY A 250 -9.42 9.39 -3.60
CA GLY A 250 -9.93 8.04 -3.81
C GLY A 250 -9.64 7.56 -5.23
N ARG A 251 -10.68 7.30 -6.01
CA ARG A 251 -10.57 6.91 -7.42
C ARG A 251 -10.73 8.09 -8.38
N LYS A 252 -11.05 9.28 -7.88
CA LYS A 252 -11.29 10.47 -8.71
C LYS A 252 -10.03 11.28 -8.90
N LEU A 253 -9.86 11.74 -10.13
CA LEU A 253 -8.83 12.68 -10.55
C LEU A 253 -9.52 13.97 -10.96
N TYR A 254 -9.47 14.98 -10.09
CA TYR A 254 -10.01 16.30 -10.40
C TYR A 254 -8.99 17.05 -11.24
N ILE A 255 -9.43 17.55 -12.38
CA ILE A 255 -8.60 18.36 -13.28
C ILE A 255 -9.41 19.61 -13.61
N GLU A 256 -8.83 20.76 -13.29
CA GLU A 256 -9.33 22.06 -13.66
C GLU A 256 -8.33 22.66 -14.64
N ALA A 257 -8.78 22.92 -15.87
CA ALA A 257 -7.98 23.58 -16.88
C ALA A 257 -8.74 24.79 -17.40
N MET A 258 -8.14 25.97 -17.25
CA MET A 258 -8.72 27.19 -17.75
C MET A 258 -7.86 27.79 -18.84
N PHE A 259 -8.46 28.00 -20.01
CA PHE A 259 -7.80 28.54 -21.18
C PHE A 259 -8.21 29.99 -21.40
N MET A 260 -7.22 30.81 -21.77
CA MET A 260 -7.45 32.15 -22.28
C MET A 260 -7.80 32.07 -23.76
N VAL A 261 -8.93 32.68 -24.14
CA VAL A 261 -9.38 32.73 -25.54
C VAL A 261 -9.71 34.16 -25.97
N PRO A 262 -9.61 34.48 -27.27
CA PRO A 262 -10.00 35.79 -27.77
C PRO A 262 -11.51 36.06 -27.60
N PRO A 263 -11.91 37.32 -27.38
CA PRO A 263 -13.32 37.69 -27.30
C PRO A 263 -14.08 37.38 -28.59
N HIS A 264 -15.28 36.82 -28.45
CA HIS A 264 -16.21 36.56 -29.56
C HIS A 264 -15.70 35.58 -30.65
N THR A 265 -14.72 34.74 -30.35
CA THR A 265 -14.22 33.72 -31.30
C THR A 265 -14.55 32.28 -30.91
N TRP A 266 -15.07 32.06 -29.69
CA TRP A 266 -15.40 30.75 -29.15
C TRP A 266 -16.86 30.71 -28.70
N GLU A 267 -17.54 29.62 -29.01
CA GLU A 267 -18.88 29.29 -28.53
C GLU A 267 -18.82 28.21 -27.44
N ILE A 268 -19.93 28.01 -26.73
CA ILE A 268 -20.04 26.96 -25.70
C ILE A 268 -19.83 25.57 -26.32
N ASP A 269 -20.26 25.37 -27.57
CA ASP A 269 -20.08 24.12 -28.29
C ASP A 269 -18.60 23.80 -28.54
N ASP A 270 -17.74 24.81 -28.67
CA ASP A 270 -16.30 24.65 -28.82
C ASP A 270 -15.63 24.23 -27.50
N GLU A 271 -16.03 24.82 -26.37
CA GLU A 271 -15.61 24.38 -25.03
C GLU A 271 -15.98 22.91 -24.79
N ASP A 272 -17.19 22.52 -25.22
CA ASP A 272 -17.67 21.15 -25.15
C ASP A 272 -16.83 20.20 -26.02
N ALA A 273 -16.37 20.66 -27.19
CA ALA A 273 -15.47 19.90 -28.04
C ALA A 273 -14.10 19.69 -27.37
N VAL A 274 -13.51 20.73 -26.80
CA VAL A 274 -12.25 20.68 -26.03
C VAL A 274 -12.39 19.67 -24.87
N ARG A 275 -13.46 19.77 -24.08
CA ARG A 275 -13.73 18.87 -22.95
C ARG A 275 -13.82 17.41 -23.40
N ARG A 276 -14.52 17.12 -24.50
CA ARG A 276 -14.64 15.76 -25.04
C ARG A 276 -13.32 15.22 -25.59
N THR A 277 -12.53 16.05 -26.25
CA THR A 277 -11.21 15.64 -26.76
C THR A 277 -10.23 15.39 -25.62
N PHE A 278 -10.23 16.22 -24.59
CA PHE A 278 -9.39 16.00 -23.41
C PHE A 278 -9.77 14.70 -22.68
N ALA A 279 -11.06 14.44 -22.49
CA ALA A 279 -11.55 13.19 -21.90
C ALA A 279 -11.10 11.94 -22.67
N LYS A 280 -11.04 12.00 -24.01
CA LYS A 280 -10.53 10.88 -24.83
C LYS A 280 -9.05 10.59 -24.58
N HIS A 281 -8.23 11.64 -24.45
CA HIS A 281 -6.81 11.50 -24.19
C HIS A 281 -6.50 10.95 -22.78
N LEU A 282 -7.44 11.07 -21.84
CA LEU A 282 -7.32 10.55 -20.48
C LEU A 282 -7.92 9.14 -20.29
N ALA A 283 -8.41 8.49 -21.35
CA ALA A 283 -9.13 7.22 -21.26
C ALA A 283 -8.30 6.07 -20.66
N ASP A 284 -6.96 6.13 -20.78
CA ASP A 284 -6.03 5.12 -20.29
C ASP A 284 -5.57 5.37 -18.84
N VAL A 285 -5.99 6.47 -18.23
CA VAL A 285 -5.66 6.79 -16.83
C VAL A 285 -6.42 5.85 -15.89
N PRO A 286 -5.78 5.26 -14.87
CA PRO A 286 -6.42 4.32 -13.95
C PRO A 286 -7.31 5.00 -12.88
N TYR A 287 -7.89 6.15 -13.20
CA TYR A 287 -8.75 6.96 -12.32
C TYR A 287 -10.00 7.41 -13.07
N GLU A 288 -11.04 7.81 -12.34
CA GLU A 288 -12.22 8.46 -12.89
C GLU A 288 -11.95 9.96 -13.03
N PRO A 289 -11.76 10.49 -14.25
CA PRO A 289 -11.48 11.91 -14.44
C PRO A 289 -12.74 12.74 -14.16
N TRP A 290 -12.62 13.72 -13.27
CA TRP A 290 -13.59 14.79 -13.07
C TRP A 290 -13.02 16.06 -13.69
N LEU A 291 -13.51 16.39 -14.89
CA LEU A 291 -12.96 17.45 -15.73
C LEU A 291 -13.80 18.72 -15.62
N ASN A 292 -13.16 19.81 -15.23
CA ASN A 292 -13.68 21.15 -15.41
C ASN A 292 -12.78 21.88 -16.43
N ILE A 293 -13.33 22.16 -17.60
CA ILE A 293 -12.68 22.95 -18.63
C ILE A 293 -13.44 24.26 -18.71
N GLU A 294 -12.74 25.37 -18.54
CA GLU A 294 -13.28 26.71 -18.60
C GLU A 294 -12.54 27.52 -19.66
N LEU A 295 -13.28 28.23 -20.52
CA LEU A 295 -12.73 29.21 -21.44
C LEU A 295 -13.06 30.60 -20.91
N THR A 296 -12.06 31.46 -20.78
CA THR A 296 -12.26 32.85 -20.36
C THR A 296 -11.63 33.81 -21.35
N THR A 297 -12.19 35.00 -21.44
CA THR A 297 -11.64 36.14 -22.20
C THR A 297 -11.02 37.19 -21.27
N ASP A 298 -11.18 37.04 -19.95
CA ASP A 298 -10.67 37.97 -18.93
C ASP A 298 -9.39 37.41 -18.26
N PRO A 299 -8.22 38.04 -18.48
CA PRO A 299 -6.97 37.63 -17.86
C PRO A 299 -7.01 37.69 -16.33
N ALA A 300 -7.88 38.52 -15.74
CA ALA A 300 -7.99 38.65 -14.29
C ALA A 300 -8.64 37.42 -13.62
N LEU A 301 -9.32 36.57 -14.40
CA LEU A 301 -9.90 35.33 -13.91
C LEU A 301 -8.90 34.17 -13.93
N MET A 302 -7.73 34.31 -14.60
CA MET A 302 -6.61 33.35 -14.60
C MET A 302 -5.97 33.27 -13.21
N LEU A 303 -6.51 32.37 -12.38
CA LEU A 303 -6.01 32.03 -11.04
C LEU A 303 -4.89 30.97 -11.08
#